data_AF-R5X8P5-F1
#
_entry.id   AF-R5X8P5-F1
#
_cell.length_a   1.000
_cell.length_b   1.000
_cell.length_c   1.000
_cell.angle_alpha   90.00
_cell.angle_beta   90.00
_cell.angle_gamma   90.00
#
_symmetry.space_group_name_H-M   'P 1'
#
loop_
_entity.id
_entity.type
_entity.pdbx_description
1 polymer ?
#
loop_
_entity_poly.entity_id
_entity_poly.type
_entity_poly.pdbx_seq_one_letter_code
_entity_poly.pdbx_strand_id
1 'polypeptide(L)'
;MTKIGRNEPCPCMSGKKYKKCCENQKERDLFLKKELNAQYIDSKYMLDNFLKEPSPLINYLKDKLELVKKPIMWLLNPNLNANMRSMSLENLYAIIVKEVPVKEEDYFDVAHEIGHLILASEGYPTSSPIDGDFKKAYLCTILNNTILDPLINKEVKKYGFDFNSYINKGVKIQVPYIKSLPSENFLDLYNKHFIKCLMIEKLLEWDLLDKNIINPFEEICKQKYINLYKIILEEVEYIRNIGYDTPEKAKKILTKILNDNNMTDIIEII
;
A
#
# COMPACT_ATOMS: atom_id res chain seq x y z
N MET A 1 1.91 30.58 1.43
CA MET A 1 0.74 30.16 2.24
C MET A 1 0.07 31.40 2.79
N THR A 2 -1.18 31.64 2.41
CA THR A 2 -2.03 32.68 3.01
C THR A 2 -2.24 32.37 4.49
N LYS A 3 -2.10 33.39 5.34
CA LYS A 3 -2.26 33.25 6.79
C LYS A 3 -3.75 33.11 7.10
N ILE A 4 -4.18 31.92 7.52
CA ILE A 4 -5.57 31.62 7.88
C ILE A 4 -6.00 32.48 9.06
N GLY A 5 -7.17 33.12 8.95
CA GLY A 5 -7.76 33.92 10.01
C GLY A 5 -8.25 33.05 11.16
N ARG A 6 -8.02 33.49 12.41
CA ARG A 6 -8.39 32.75 13.62
C ARG A 6 -9.85 32.33 13.70
N ASN A 7 -10.75 33.14 13.14
CA ASN A 7 -12.20 32.89 13.15
C ASN A 7 -12.71 32.19 11.89
N GLU A 8 -11.86 31.95 10.89
CA GLU A 8 -12.23 31.24 9.66
C GLU A 8 -12.45 29.74 9.92
N PRO A 9 -13.21 29.04 9.06
CA PRO A 9 -13.30 27.59 9.09
C PRO A 9 -11.92 26.94 9.05
N CYS A 10 -11.71 25.90 9.86
CA CYS A 10 -10.45 25.20 9.93
C CYS A 10 -10.21 24.40 8.63
N PRO A 11 -9.00 24.45 8.02
CA PRO A 11 -8.73 23.80 6.74
C PRO A 11 -8.75 22.27 6.82
N CYS A 12 -8.74 21.67 8.01
CA CYS A 12 -8.87 20.22 8.20
C CYS A 12 -10.30 19.69 8.01
N MET A 13 -11.27 20.55 7.65
CA MET A 13 -12.67 20.18 7.38
C MET A 13 -13.46 19.69 8.61
N SER A 14 -12.99 19.96 9.82
CA SER A 14 -13.71 19.64 11.07
C SER A 14 -15.01 20.44 11.30
N GLY A 15 -15.32 21.42 10.45
CA GLY A 15 -16.43 22.37 10.64
C GLY A 15 -16.20 23.39 11.78
N LYS A 16 -15.10 23.28 12.54
CA LYS A 16 -14.76 24.20 13.63
C LYS A 16 -14.02 25.44 13.11
N LYS A 17 -14.05 26.54 13.88
CA LYS A 17 -13.16 27.70 13.65
C LYS A 17 -11.69 27.30 13.88
N TYR A 18 -10.76 27.84 13.11
CA TYR A 18 -9.33 27.51 13.19
C TYR A 18 -8.76 27.63 14.61
N LYS A 19 -9.09 28.72 15.33
CA LYS A 19 -8.68 28.94 16.74
C LYS A 19 -9.17 27.89 17.75
N LYS A 20 -10.22 27.14 17.40
CA LYS A 20 -10.81 26.08 18.22
C LYS A 20 -10.43 24.68 17.71
N CYS A 21 -9.49 24.59 16.78
CA CYS A 21 -9.08 23.35 16.14
C CYS A 21 -7.55 23.35 15.92
N CYS A 22 -7.07 23.43 14.68
CA CYS A 22 -5.65 23.28 14.36
C CYS A 22 -4.73 24.39 14.92
N GLU A 23 -5.25 25.56 15.34
CA GLU A 23 -4.40 26.59 16.00
C GLU A 23 -3.70 26.06 17.26
N ASN A 24 -4.31 25.10 17.95
CA ASN A 24 -3.74 24.47 19.16
C ASN A 24 -2.97 23.17 18.87
N GLN A 25 -2.78 22.82 17.59
CA GLN A 25 -2.13 21.58 17.13
C GLN A 25 -0.91 21.88 16.24
N LYS A 26 -0.24 23.02 16.49
CA LYS A 26 0.84 23.52 15.64
C LYS A 26 2.02 22.56 15.53
N GLU A 27 2.35 21.84 16.61
CA GLU A 27 3.46 20.88 16.60
C GLU A 27 3.16 19.71 15.65
N ARG A 28 1.95 19.13 15.74
CA ARG A 28 1.48 18.12 14.79
C ARG A 28 1.53 18.66 13.35
N ASP A 29 0.95 19.83 13.11
CA ASP A 29 0.85 20.36 11.74
C ASP A 29 2.23 20.72 11.16
N LEU A 30 3.17 21.15 12.00
CA LEU A 30 4.56 21.40 11.61
C LEU A 30 5.27 20.08 11.25
N PHE A 31 5.11 19.04 12.06
CA PHE A 31 5.63 17.70 11.79
C PHE A 31 5.09 17.16 10.46
N LEU A 32 3.76 17.15 10.28
CA LEU A 32 3.11 16.64 9.07
C LEU A 32 3.58 17.35 7.81
N LYS A 33 3.75 18.68 7.89
CA LYS A 33 4.26 19.46 6.76
C LYS A 33 5.73 19.18 6.47
N LYS A 34 6.57 19.08 7.50
CA LYS A 34 8.02 18.93 7.33
C LYS A 34 8.41 17.52 6.89
N GLU A 35 7.85 16.51 7.54
CA GLU A 35 8.28 15.12 7.37
C GLU A 35 7.46 14.39 6.29
N LEU A 36 6.17 14.73 6.13
CA LEU A 36 5.25 14.03 5.21
C LEU A 36 4.74 14.89 4.05
N ASN A 37 5.06 16.19 4.05
CA ASN A 37 4.48 17.18 3.12
C ASN A 37 2.95 17.07 3.04
N ALA A 38 2.31 16.86 4.19
CA ALA A 38 0.89 16.55 4.27
C ALA A 38 0.15 17.48 5.23
N GLN A 39 -1.17 17.56 5.07
CA GLN A 39 -2.09 18.31 5.92
C GLN A 39 -3.04 17.37 6.65
N TYR A 40 -3.29 17.60 7.93
CA TYR A 40 -4.30 16.85 8.68
C TYR A 40 -5.73 17.10 8.17
N ILE A 41 -6.52 16.04 8.09
CA ILE A 41 -7.95 16.04 7.77
C ILE A 41 -8.71 15.37 8.92
N ASP A 42 -9.84 15.96 9.29
CA ASP A 42 -10.68 15.48 10.39
C ASP A 42 -11.28 14.09 10.07
N SER A 43 -11.05 13.12 10.97
CA SER A 43 -11.50 11.74 10.76
C SER A 43 -13.01 11.61 10.69
N LYS A 44 -13.77 12.46 11.41
CA LYS A 44 -15.23 12.44 11.31
C LYS A 44 -15.69 12.89 9.94
N TYR A 45 -15.08 13.95 9.39
CA TYR A 45 -15.37 14.37 8.01
C TYR A 45 -15.11 13.23 7.02
N MET A 46 -14.00 12.51 7.14
CA MET A 46 -13.67 11.40 6.25
C MET A 46 -14.71 10.28 6.33
N LEU A 47 -15.01 9.80 7.54
CA LEU A 47 -16.01 8.75 7.76
C LEU A 47 -17.40 9.18 7.30
N ASP A 48 -17.82 10.40 7.64
CA ASP A 48 -19.12 10.93 7.18
C ASP A 48 -19.19 10.92 5.65
N ASN A 49 -18.11 11.30 4.94
CA ASN A 49 -18.10 11.27 3.47
C ASN A 49 -18.19 9.86 2.90
N PHE A 50 -17.49 8.89 3.47
CA PHE A 50 -17.59 7.49 3.05
C PHE A 50 -18.98 6.91 3.28
N LEU A 51 -19.67 7.36 4.33
CA LEU A 51 -20.98 6.85 4.74
C LEU A 51 -22.17 7.56 4.05
N LYS A 52 -21.93 8.51 3.15
CA LYS A 52 -23.00 9.29 2.48
C LYS A 52 -23.87 8.44 1.56
N GLU A 53 -23.25 7.57 0.75
CA GLU A 53 -23.93 6.81 -0.30
C GLU A 53 -23.59 5.32 -0.18
N PRO A 54 -24.55 4.41 -0.39
CA PRO A 54 -24.31 2.98 -0.38
C PRO A 54 -23.15 2.59 -1.32
N SER A 55 -22.13 1.95 -0.77
CA SER A 55 -20.96 1.48 -1.53
C SER A 55 -20.32 0.26 -0.86
N PRO A 56 -19.52 -0.53 -1.60
CA PRO A 56 -18.69 -1.60 -1.03
C PRO A 56 -17.85 -1.16 0.17
N LEU A 57 -17.37 0.08 0.16
CA LEU A 57 -16.57 0.65 1.24
C LEU A 57 -17.32 0.74 2.56
N ILE A 58 -18.60 1.12 2.55
CA ILE A 58 -19.40 1.16 3.79
C ILE A 58 -19.46 -0.22 4.45
N ASN A 59 -19.68 -1.26 3.65
CA ASN A 59 -19.77 -2.63 4.14
C ASN A 59 -18.42 -3.09 4.69
N TYR A 60 -17.33 -2.78 3.98
CA TYR A 60 -15.98 -3.07 4.43
C TYR A 60 -15.64 -2.37 5.75
N LEU A 61 -15.88 -1.06 5.85
CA LEU A 61 -15.60 -0.28 7.05
C LEU A 61 -16.38 -0.76 8.26
N LYS A 62 -17.66 -1.13 8.09
CA LYS A 62 -18.49 -1.66 9.19
C LYS A 62 -17.93 -2.95 9.78
N ASP A 63 -17.38 -3.83 8.94
CA ASP A 63 -16.86 -5.12 9.38
C ASP A 63 -15.40 -5.05 9.85
N LYS A 64 -14.58 -4.20 9.23
CA LYS A 64 -13.13 -4.26 9.36
C LYS A 64 -12.51 -3.16 10.21
N LEU A 65 -13.17 -2.01 10.36
CA LEU A 65 -12.55 -0.85 11.01
C LEU A 65 -12.23 -1.09 12.50
N GLU A 66 -13.03 -1.92 13.18
CA GLU A 66 -12.80 -2.28 14.59
C GLU A 66 -11.58 -3.17 14.82
N LEU A 67 -11.08 -3.84 13.78
CA LEU A 67 -9.87 -4.67 13.85
C LEU A 67 -8.60 -3.82 13.89
N VAL A 68 -8.68 -2.53 13.53
CA VAL A 68 -7.56 -1.61 13.56
C VAL A 68 -7.29 -1.19 15.01
N LYS A 69 -6.15 -1.63 15.57
CA LYS A 69 -5.83 -1.48 17.00
C LYS A 69 -5.33 -0.10 17.41
N LYS A 70 -5.04 0.80 16.46
CA LYS A 70 -4.59 2.18 16.73
C LYS A 70 -5.49 3.19 16.02
N PRO A 71 -5.63 4.42 16.55
CA PRO A 71 -6.39 5.47 15.87
C PRO A 71 -5.84 5.76 14.46
N ILE A 72 -6.73 6.04 13.50
CA ILE A 72 -6.35 6.42 12.14
C ILE A 72 -6.37 7.95 11.98
N MET A 73 -5.23 8.51 11.58
CA MET A 73 -5.06 9.90 11.17
C MET A 73 -5.14 10.01 9.65
N TRP A 74 -6.06 10.84 9.15
CA TRP A 74 -6.19 11.11 7.72
C TRP A 74 -5.38 12.33 7.33
N LEU A 75 -4.63 12.20 6.24
CA LEU A 75 -3.68 13.18 5.77
C LEU A 75 -3.93 13.47 4.27
N LEU A 76 -3.84 14.73 3.88
CA LEU A 76 -3.94 15.17 2.48
C LEU A 76 -2.56 15.57 1.96
N ASN A 77 -2.11 14.92 0.90
CA ASN A 77 -0.93 15.31 0.12
C ASN A 77 -1.25 15.21 -1.38
N PRO A 78 -1.60 16.32 -2.06
CA PRO A 78 -1.91 16.32 -3.48
C PRO A 78 -0.75 15.92 -4.40
N ASN A 79 0.49 15.97 -3.88
CA ASN A 79 1.71 15.63 -4.61
C ASN A 79 2.23 14.23 -4.25
N LEU A 80 1.40 13.38 -3.65
CA LEU A 80 1.78 12.00 -3.35
C LEU A 80 2.07 11.26 -4.66
N ASN A 81 3.17 10.49 -4.72
CA ASN A 81 3.48 9.72 -5.92
C ASN A 81 2.50 8.54 -6.10
N ALA A 82 2.12 7.87 -5.01
CA ALA A 82 1.09 6.82 -4.98
C ALA A 82 -0.33 7.41 -4.90
N ASN A 83 -1.37 6.63 -5.23
CA ASN A 83 -2.76 7.10 -5.09
C ASN A 83 -3.15 7.30 -3.62
N MET A 84 -2.76 6.34 -2.79
CA MET A 84 -2.90 6.38 -1.34
C MET A 84 -1.64 5.79 -0.71
N ARG A 85 -1.46 6.03 0.59
CA ARG A 85 -0.39 5.42 1.37
C ARG A 85 -0.79 5.31 2.83
N SER A 86 -0.64 4.14 3.41
CA SER A 86 -0.69 3.91 4.85
C SER A 86 0.71 3.93 5.48
N MET A 87 0.75 4.20 6.78
CA MET A 87 1.94 4.04 7.61
C MET A 87 1.57 3.75 9.06
N SER A 88 2.45 3.01 9.73
CA SER A 88 2.41 2.80 11.17
C SER A 88 3.34 3.78 11.87
N LEU A 89 2.77 4.59 12.77
CA LEU A 89 3.51 5.37 13.74
C LEU A 89 3.40 4.68 15.12
N GLU A 90 4.18 5.15 16.09
CA GLU A 90 4.25 4.55 17.43
C GLU A 90 2.86 4.36 18.05
N ASN A 91 2.06 5.43 18.11
CA ASN A 91 0.77 5.45 18.82
C ASN A 91 -0.46 5.57 17.91
N LEU A 92 -0.28 5.67 16.59
CA LEU A 92 -1.38 5.84 15.63
C LEU A 92 -1.00 5.30 14.25
N TYR A 93 -2.02 5.08 13.42
CA TYR A 93 -1.85 4.84 11.99
C TYR A 93 -2.14 6.11 11.21
N ALA A 94 -1.51 6.30 10.06
CA ALA A 94 -1.88 7.37 9.16
C ALA A 94 -2.19 6.84 7.75
N ILE A 95 -3.20 7.43 7.12
CA ILE A 95 -3.52 7.23 5.70
C ILE A 95 -3.40 8.58 4.99
N ILE A 96 -2.56 8.63 3.96
CA ILE A 96 -2.35 9.80 3.11
C ILE A 96 -3.14 9.63 1.81
N VAL A 97 -4.03 10.56 1.52
CA VAL A 97 -4.83 10.64 0.30
C VAL A 97 -4.39 11.83 -0.57
N LYS A 98 -4.60 11.75 -1.88
CA LYS A 98 -4.32 12.85 -2.83
C LYS A 98 -5.38 13.94 -2.85
N GLU A 99 -6.63 13.57 -2.61
CA GLU A 99 -7.79 14.44 -2.78
C GLU A 99 -8.80 14.19 -1.67
N VAL A 100 -9.50 15.25 -1.28
CA VAL A 100 -10.58 15.21 -0.28
C VAL A 100 -11.76 16.05 -0.81
N PRO A 101 -12.99 15.51 -0.89
CA PRO A 101 -13.35 14.13 -0.55
C PRO A 101 -12.70 13.11 -1.50
N VAL A 102 -12.43 11.91 -0.98
CA VAL A 102 -11.92 10.80 -1.79
C VAL A 102 -13.01 10.35 -2.76
N LYS A 103 -12.65 10.16 -4.03
CA LYS A 103 -13.58 9.74 -5.08
C LYS A 103 -13.95 8.27 -4.91
N GLU A 104 -15.15 7.92 -5.35
CA GLU A 104 -15.64 6.53 -5.29
C GLU A 104 -14.74 5.55 -6.06
N GLU A 105 -14.15 5.99 -7.18
CA GLU A 105 -13.19 5.20 -7.94
C GLU A 105 -11.94 4.79 -7.14
N ASP A 106 -11.62 5.48 -6.04
CA ASP A 106 -10.49 5.22 -5.13
C ASP A 106 -10.92 4.53 -3.83
N TYR A 107 -12.18 4.11 -3.70
CA TYR A 107 -12.66 3.41 -2.50
C TYR A 107 -11.99 2.05 -2.30
N PHE A 108 -11.60 1.36 -3.38
CA PHE A 108 -10.77 0.17 -3.26
C PHE A 108 -9.44 0.49 -2.59
N ASP A 109 -8.77 1.56 -3.04
CA ASP A 109 -7.50 2.01 -2.46
C ASP A 109 -7.66 2.32 -0.96
N VAL A 110 -8.76 2.94 -0.53
CA VAL A 110 -9.06 3.16 0.90
C VAL A 110 -9.14 1.83 1.68
N ALA A 111 -9.92 0.88 1.18
CA ALA A 111 -10.07 -0.42 1.83
C ALA A 111 -8.74 -1.20 1.88
N HIS A 112 -7.96 -1.11 0.80
CA HIS A 112 -6.63 -1.71 0.70
C HIS A 112 -5.66 -1.14 1.75
N GLU A 113 -5.59 0.18 1.89
CA GLU A 113 -4.74 0.81 2.90
C GLU A 113 -5.18 0.48 4.34
N ILE A 114 -6.48 0.39 4.60
CA ILE A 114 -6.98 -0.09 5.90
C ILE A 114 -6.58 -1.55 6.13
N GLY A 115 -6.58 -2.39 5.08
CA GLY A 115 -6.07 -3.75 5.13
C GLY A 115 -4.64 -3.83 5.64
N HIS A 116 -3.73 -2.96 5.18
CA HIS A 116 -2.37 -2.89 5.73
C HIS A 116 -2.35 -2.56 7.22
N LEU A 117 -3.22 -1.68 7.71
CA LEU A 117 -3.30 -1.33 9.13
C LEU A 117 -3.81 -2.50 9.98
N ILE A 118 -4.72 -3.30 9.43
CA ILE A 118 -5.24 -4.52 10.08
C ILE A 118 -4.12 -5.56 10.16
N LEU A 119 -3.43 -5.85 9.06
CA LEU A 119 -2.30 -6.79 9.08
C LEU A 119 -1.21 -6.34 10.07
N ALA A 120 -0.91 -5.05 10.11
CA ALA A 120 0.01 -4.50 11.12
C ALA A 120 -0.51 -4.68 12.55
N SER A 121 -1.83 -4.56 12.77
CA SER A 121 -2.47 -4.82 14.07
C SER A 121 -2.43 -6.30 14.47
N GLU A 122 -2.41 -7.20 13.48
CA GLU A 122 -2.33 -8.65 13.65
C GLU A 122 -0.88 -9.16 13.81
N GLY A 123 0.11 -8.28 13.64
CA GLY A 123 1.52 -8.61 13.81
C GLY A 123 2.17 -9.22 12.57
N TYR A 124 1.59 -9.00 11.38
CA TYR A 124 2.26 -9.34 10.14
C TYR A 124 3.61 -8.61 10.05
N PRO A 125 4.63 -9.29 9.52
CA PRO A 125 5.98 -8.73 9.44
C PRO A 125 6.01 -7.49 8.55
N THR A 126 6.91 -6.59 8.90
CA THR A 126 7.28 -5.47 8.03
C THR A 126 8.77 -5.54 7.72
N SER A 127 9.27 -4.64 6.87
CA SER A 127 10.69 -4.60 6.55
C SER A 127 11.22 -3.17 6.53
N SER A 128 12.50 -3.04 6.82
CA SER A 128 13.23 -1.76 6.90
C SER A 128 14.62 -1.89 6.29
N PRO A 129 15.18 -0.79 5.74
CA PRO A 129 16.60 -0.74 5.39
C PRO A 129 17.46 -0.81 6.65
N ILE A 130 18.46 -1.70 6.67
CA ILE A 130 19.34 -1.91 7.84
C ILE A 130 20.14 -0.63 8.17
N ASP A 131 20.54 0.12 7.16
CA ASP A 131 21.32 1.35 7.31
C ASP A 131 20.46 2.60 7.55
N GLY A 132 19.13 2.45 7.58
CA GLY A 132 18.19 3.55 7.69
C GLY A 132 18.14 4.47 6.46
N ASP A 133 18.73 4.10 5.31
CA ASP A 133 18.64 4.92 4.09
C ASP A 133 17.23 4.84 3.49
N PHE A 134 16.46 5.91 3.69
CA PHE A 134 15.11 6.04 3.14
C PHE A 134 15.03 5.92 1.62
N LYS A 135 16.12 6.12 0.87
CA LYS A 135 16.15 5.86 -0.59
C LYS A 135 15.96 4.39 -0.92
N LYS A 136 16.21 3.49 0.02
CA LYS A 136 16.02 2.03 -0.11
C LYS A 136 14.66 1.55 0.40
N ALA A 137 13.83 2.44 0.96
CA ALA A 137 12.52 2.09 1.50
C ALA A 137 11.61 1.41 0.45
N TYR A 138 11.74 1.76 -0.83
CA TYR A 138 10.96 1.12 -1.90
C TYR A 138 11.26 -0.38 -2.05
N LEU A 139 12.48 -0.82 -1.71
CA LEU A 139 12.85 -2.25 -1.73
C LEU A 139 12.13 -3.01 -0.61
N CYS A 140 11.98 -2.37 0.55
CA CYS A 140 11.21 -2.92 1.67
C CYS A 140 9.73 -2.97 1.33
N THR A 141 9.19 -1.90 0.74
CA THR A 141 7.80 -1.85 0.28
C THR A 141 7.50 -2.97 -0.71
N ILE A 142 8.30 -3.13 -1.77
CA ILE A 142 8.03 -4.18 -2.76
C ILE A 142 8.16 -5.59 -2.19
N LEU A 143 9.10 -5.82 -1.24
CA LEU A 143 9.20 -7.09 -0.53
C LEU A 143 7.93 -7.39 0.27
N ASN A 144 7.43 -6.43 1.06
CA ASN A 144 6.21 -6.63 1.85
C ASN A 144 5.00 -6.89 0.96
N ASN A 145 4.82 -6.06 -0.06
CA ASN A 145 3.68 -6.11 -0.96
C ASN A 145 3.61 -7.44 -1.74
N THR A 146 4.74 -8.14 -1.91
CA THR A 146 4.84 -9.43 -2.59
C THR A 146 3.76 -10.44 -2.17
N ILE A 147 3.40 -10.47 -0.88
CA ILE A 147 2.35 -11.36 -0.36
C ILE A 147 1.26 -10.64 0.44
N LEU A 148 1.55 -9.45 0.98
CA LEU A 148 0.56 -8.72 1.77
C LEU A 148 -0.51 -8.10 0.89
N ASP A 149 -0.16 -7.54 -0.28
CA ASP A 149 -1.13 -6.96 -1.21
C ASP A 149 -2.09 -8.04 -1.75
N PRO A 150 -1.64 -9.21 -2.24
CA PRO A 150 -2.54 -10.30 -2.61
C PRO A 150 -3.47 -10.73 -1.48
N LEU A 151 -2.98 -10.77 -0.23
CA LEU A 151 -3.79 -11.15 0.93
C LEU A 151 -4.90 -10.12 1.19
N ILE A 152 -4.54 -8.83 1.21
CA ILE A 152 -5.47 -7.72 1.40
C ILE A 152 -6.48 -7.70 0.25
N ASN A 153 -6.02 -7.81 -0.99
CA ASN A 153 -6.85 -7.74 -2.18
C ASN A 153 -7.86 -8.89 -2.24
N LYS A 154 -7.46 -10.10 -1.82
CA LYS A 154 -8.35 -11.24 -1.65
C LYS A 154 -9.46 -10.96 -0.63
N GLU A 155 -9.16 -10.27 0.47
CA GLU A 155 -10.15 -9.90 1.48
C GLU A 155 -11.07 -8.77 1.00
N VAL A 156 -10.52 -7.68 0.49
CA VAL A 156 -11.26 -6.51 0.00
C VAL A 156 -12.24 -6.93 -1.11
N LYS A 157 -11.82 -7.80 -2.04
CA LYS A 157 -12.68 -8.28 -3.13
C LYS A 157 -14.01 -8.90 -2.65
N LYS A 158 -14.05 -9.50 -1.45
CA LYS A 158 -15.27 -10.13 -0.90
C LYS A 158 -16.43 -9.15 -0.70
N TYR A 159 -16.16 -7.85 -0.64
CA TYR A 159 -17.16 -6.81 -0.39
C TYR A 159 -17.78 -6.25 -1.68
N GLY A 160 -17.47 -6.82 -2.84
CA GLY A 160 -18.08 -6.44 -4.11
C GLY A 160 -17.44 -5.21 -4.77
N PHE A 161 -16.19 -4.89 -4.45
CA PHE A 161 -15.45 -3.87 -5.18
C PHE A 161 -15.09 -4.34 -6.60
N ASP A 162 -14.96 -3.39 -7.53
CA ASP A 162 -14.45 -3.64 -8.89
C ASP A 162 -12.92 -3.86 -8.87
N PHE A 163 -12.54 -5.11 -8.65
CA PHE A 163 -11.13 -5.51 -8.65
C PHE A 163 -10.46 -5.38 -10.03
N ASN A 164 -11.22 -5.52 -11.14
CA ASN A 164 -10.68 -5.39 -12.49
C ASN A 164 -10.22 -3.95 -12.75
N SER A 165 -11.02 -2.96 -12.36
CA SER A 165 -10.64 -1.54 -12.46
C SER A 165 -9.38 -1.23 -11.64
N TYR A 166 -9.30 -1.73 -10.40
CA TYR A 166 -8.12 -1.58 -9.55
C TYR A 166 -6.85 -2.15 -10.19
N ILE A 167 -6.89 -3.40 -10.66
CA ILE A 167 -5.74 -4.03 -11.33
C ILE A 167 -5.34 -3.26 -12.59
N ASN A 168 -6.31 -2.80 -13.38
CA ASN A 168 -6.04 -2.01 -14.58
C ASN A 168 -5.36 -0.66 -14.29
N LYS A 169 -5.60 -0.03 -13.13
CA LYS A 169 -4.83 1.15 -12.70
C LYS A 169 -3.34 0.79 -12.52
N GLY A 170 -3.06 -0.33 -11.85
CA GLY A 170 -1.70 -0.84 -11.65
C GLY A 170 -0.98 -1.16 -12.96
N VAL A 171 -1.66 -1.85 -13.88
CA VAL A 171 -1.14 -2.19 -15.22
C VAL A 171 -0.69 -0.94 -15.97
N LYS A 172 -1.51 0.13 -16.01
CA LYS A 172 -1.20 1.37 -16.73
C LYS A 172 0.09 2.04 -16.25
N ILE A 173 0.44 1.89 -14.98
CA ILE A 173 1.61 2.53 -14.37
C ILE A 173 2.83 1.62 -14.42
N GLN A 174 2.67 0.36 -14.00
CA GLN A 174 3.80 -0.54 -13.74
C GLN A 174 4.31 -1.22 -15.01
N VAL A 175 3.44 -1.57 -15.98
CA VAL A 175 3.87 -2.22 -17.22
C VAL A 175 4.87 -1.37 -18.03
N PRO A 176 4.61 -0.05 -18.27
CA PRO A 176 5.58 0.80 -18.95
C PRO A 176 6.93 0.87 -18.23
N TYR A 177 6.91 0.91 -16.90
CA TYR A 177 8.12 0.95 -16.07
C TYR A 177 8.94 -0.34 -16.21
N ILE A 178 8.33 -1.52 -16.07
CA ILE A 178 9.05 -2.80 -16.24
C ILE A 178 9.61 -2.93 -17.67
N LYS A 179 8.85 -2.46 -18.67
CA LYS A 179 9.33 -2.46 -20.06
C LYS A 179 10.55 -1.58 -20.26
N SER A 180 10.71 -0.49 -19.51
CA SER A 180 11.88 0.40 -19.62
C SER A 180 13.12 -0.08 -18.87
N LEU A 181 12.99 -1.03 -17.94
CA LEU A 181 14.15 -1.61 -17.23
C LEU A 181 15.12 -2.34 -18.18
N PRO A 182 16.38 -2.60 -17.78
CA PRO A 182 17.30 -3.39 -18.59
C PRO A 182 16.78 -4.81 -18.91
N SER A 183 17.36 -5.46 -19.91
CA SER A 183 17.12 -6.90 -20.14
C SER A 183 17.81 -7.74 -19.07
N GLU A 184 17.39 -8.99 -18.94
CA GLU A 184 17.78 -9.88 -17.83
C GLU A 184 19.27 -9.93 -17.52
N ASN A 185 20.12 -10.01 -18.56
CA ASN A 185 21.58 -10.12 -18.40
C ASN A 185 22.25 -8.84 -17.84
N PHE A 186 21.52 -7.72 -17.81
CA PHE A 186 22.02 -6.42 -17.33
C PHE A 186 21.27 -5.91 -16.11
N LEU A 187 20.43 -6.74 -15.48
CA LEU A 187 19.78 -6.36 -14.23
C LEU A 187 20.79 -6.33 -13.09
N ASP A 188 20.89 -5.19 -12.41
CA ASP A 188 21.54 -5.12 -11.11
C ASP A 188 20.70 -5.83 -10.03
N LEU A 189 21.29 -5.95 -8.83
CA LEU A 189 20.68 -6.61 -7.68
C LEU A 189 19.30 -6.04 -7.31
N TYR A 190 19.15 -4.72 -7.33
CA TYR A 190 17.94 -4.02 -6.89
C TYR A 190 16.81 -4.18 -7.90
N ASN A 191 17.13 -4.04 -9.19
CA ASN A 191 16.18 -4.27 -10.27
C ASN A 191 15.74 -5.74 -10.32
N LYS A 192 16.65 -6.68 -10.08
CA LYS A 192 16.32 -8.11 -9.98
C LYS A 192 15.38 -8.39 -8.80
N HIS A 193 15.68 -7.85 -7.62
CA HIS A 193 14.79 -7.93 -6.45
C HIS A 193 13.41 -7.35 -6.75
N PHE A 194 13.36 -6.14 -7.30
CA PHE A 194 12.12 -5.46 -7.64
C PHE A 194 11.24 -6.26 -8.61
N ILE A 195 11.80 -6.73 -9.74
CA ILE A 195 11.05 -7.50 -10.74
C ILE A 195 10.52 -8.79 -10.14
N LYS A 196 11.34 -9.48 -9.34
CA LYS A 196 10.96 -10.76 -8.75
C LYS A 196 9.82 -10.61 -7.75
N CYS A 197 9.95 -9.69 -6.79
CA CYS A 197 8.89 -9.37 -5.82
C CYS A 197 7.59 -8.95 -6.52
N LEU A 198 7.67 -8.00 -7.47
CA LEU A 198 6.51 -7.51 -8.21
C LEU A 198 5.84 -8.62 -9.03
N MET A 199 6.60 -9.49 -9.69
CA MET A 199 6.02 -10.55 -10.51
C MET A 199 5.33 -11.62 -9.66
N ILE A 200 5.90 -11.98 -8.50
CA ILE A 200 5.27 -12.88 -7.54
C ILE A 200 3.94 -12.29 -7.07
N GLU A 201 3.94 -11.01 -6.66
CA GLU A 201 2.73 -10.27 -6.31
C GLU A 201 1.68 -10.39 -7.42
N LYS A 202 2.05 -10.05 -8.66
CA LYS A 202 1.11 -10.03 -9.79
C LYS A 202 0.62 -11.42 -10.21
N LEU A 203 1.39 -12.48 -10.02
CA LEU A 203 0.90 -13.85 -10.26
C LEU A 203 -0.14 -14.24 -9.20
N LEU A 204 0.10 -13.91 -7.94
CA LEU A 204 -0.84 -14.20 -6.85
C LEU A 204 -2.12 -13.36 -6.95
N GLU A 205 -2.02 -12.09 -7.37
CA GLU A 205 -3.21 -11.26 -7.62
C GLU A 205 -4.03 -11.75 -8.80
N TRP A 206 -3.38 -12.25 -9.86
CA TRP A 206 -4.10 -12.78 -11.02
C TRP A 206 -4.88 -14.06 -10.73
N ASP A 207 -4.53 -14.80 -9.68
CA ASP A 207 -5.35 -15.92 -9.19
C ASP A 207 -6.73 -15.45 -8.70
N LEU A 208 -6.89 -14.15 -8.42
CA LEU A 208 -8.17 -13.54 -8.03
C LEU A 208 -8.99 -13.08 -9.24
N LEU A 209 -8.48 -13.13 -10.47
CA LEU A 209 -9.17 -12.70 -11.68
C LEU A 209 -9.82 -13.88 -12.41
N ASP A 210 -10.68 -13.58 -13.39
CA ASP A 210 -11.19 -14.60 -14.29
C ASP A 210 -10.04 -15.18 -15.13
N LYS A 211 -10.02 -16.51 -15.29
CA LYS A 211 -8.93 -17.26 -15.97
C LYS A 211 -8.65 -16.82 -17.41
N ASN A 212 -9.58 -16.10 -18.05
CA ASN A 212 -9.44 -15.62 -19.42
C ASN A 212 -8.74 -14.26 -19.51
N ILE A 213 -8.49 -13.58 -18.39
CA ILE A 213 -7.80 -12.28 -18.37
C ILE A 213 -6.30 -12.52 -18.47
N ILE A 214 -5.69 -12.03 -19.56
CA ILE A 214 -4.24 -12.11 -19.77
C ILE A 214 -3.50 -11.31 -18.69
N ASN A 215 -2.42 -11.88 -18.16
CA ASN A 215 -1.50 -11.18 -17.27
C ASN A 215 -0.38 -10.50 -18.07
N PRO A 216 -0.43 -9.17 -18.28
CA PRO A 216 0.60 -8.48 -19.07
C PRO A 216 1.96 -8.50 -18.38
N PHE A 217 2.03 -8.62 -17.05
CA PHE A 217 3.28 -8.74 -16.31
C PHE A 217 3.96 -10.08 -16.62
N GLU A 218 3.16 -11.15 -16.66
CA GLU A 218 3.63 -12.49 -16.97
C GLU A 218 4.15 -12.58 -18.40
N GLU A 219 3.43 -11.99 -19.36
CA GLU A 219 3.86 -11.93 -20.76
C GLU A 219 5.20 -11.20 -20.94
N ILE A 220 5.41 -10.11 -20.20
CA ILE A 220 6.71 -9.40 -20.21
C ILE A 220 7.80 -10.30 -19.65
N CYS A 221 7.57 -10.97 -18.52
CA CYS A 221 8.57 -11.84 -17.91
C CYS A 221 8.93 -13.04 -18.79
N LYS A 222 7.93 -13.68 -19.43
CA LYS A 222 8.16 -14.76 -20.40
C LYS A 222 9.05 -14.35 -21.57
N GLN A 223 8.99 -13.09 -21.99
CA GLN A 223 9.72 -12.61 -23.16
C GLN A 223 11.08 -11.98 -22.81
N LYS A 224 11.15 -11.23 -21.71
CA LYS A 224 12.30 -10.37 -21.37
C LYS A 224 13.15 -10.91 -20.23
N TYR A 225 12.58 -11.73 -19.35
CA TYR A 225 13.19 -12.21 -18.11
C TYR A 225 13.03 -13.73 -17.98
N ILE A 226 13.44 -14.48 -19.02
CA ILE A 226 13.12 -15.90 -19.22
C ILE A 226 13.62 -16.78 -18.08
N ASN A 227 14.87 -16.60 -17.62
CA ASN A 227 15.40 -17.48 -16.57
C ASN A 227 14.84 -17.09 -15.19
N LEU A 228 14.72 -15.78 -14.94
CA LEU A 228 14.10 -15.23 -13.74
C LEU A 228 12.64 -15.65 -13.62
N TYR A 229 11.91 -15.72 -14.74
CA TYR A 229 10.51 -16.17 -14.76
C TYR A 229 10.36 -17.62 -14.31
N LYS A 230 11.28 -18.51 -14.68
CA LYS A 230 11.28 -19.91 -14.19
C LYS A 230 11.45 -19.97 -12.67
N ILE A 231 12.38 -19.18 -12.14
CA ILE A 231 12.61 -19.08 -10.68
C ILE A 231 11.38 -18.51 -9.97
N ILE A 232 10.76 -17.47 -10.54
CA ILE A 232 9.54 -16.86 -10.01
C ILE A 232 8.41 -17.90 -9.93
N LEU A 233 8.23 -18.75 -10.95
CA LEU A 233 7.20 -19.78 -10.94
C LEU A 233 7.41 -20.80 -9.81
N GLU A 234 8.65 -21.24 -9.58
CA GLU A 234 8.98 -22.14 -8.47
C GLU A 234 8.65 -21.50 -7.11
N GLU A 235 8.91 -20.20 -6.96
CA GLU A 235 8.59 -19.46 -5.74
C GLU A 235 7.10 -19.25 -5.53
N VAL A 236 6.35 -18.93 -6.58
CA VAL A 236 4.89 -18.81 -6.51
C VAL A 236 4.27 -20.14 -6.10
N GLU A 237 4.72 -21.26 -6.66
CA GLU A 237 4.26 -22.59 -6.25
C GLU A 237 4.61 -22.90 -4.80
N TYR A 238 5.82 -22.56 -4.34
CA TYR A 238 6.19 -22.67 -2.93
C TYR A 238 5.26 -21.85 -2.02
N ILE A 239 4.97 -20.59 -2.39
CA ILE A 239 4.08 -19.69 -1.64
C ILE A 239 2.66 -20.24 -1.59
N ARG A 240 2.13 -20.74 -2.71
CA ARG A 240 0.80 -21.37 -2.78
C ARG A 240 0.70 -22.59 -1.87
N ASN A 241 1.75 -23.42 -1.83
CA ASN A 241 1.77 -24.63 -1.02
C ASN A 241 1.81 -24.35 0.49
N ILE A 242 2.49 -23.29 0.92
CA ILE A 242 2.57 -22.93 2.35
C ILE A 242 1.38 -22.08 2.79
N GLY A 243 0.91 -21.19 1.91
CA GLY A 243 -0.01 -20.11 2.24
C GLY A 243 0.69 -18.95 2.95
N TYR A 244 0.05 -17.79 2.95
CA TYR A 244 0.54 -16.55 3.55
C TYR A 244 -0.54 -15.87 4.42
N ASP A 245 -1.43 -16.69 4.97
CA ASP A 245 -2.63 -16.34 5.73
C ASP A 245 -2.39 -16.18 7.24
N THR A 246 -1.14 -16.22 7.69
CA THR A 246 -0.75 -15.96 9.10
C THR A 246 0.56 -15.17 9.16
N PRO A 247 0.81 -14.39 10.23
CA PRO A 247 2.06 -13.67 10.42
C PRO A 247 3.31 -14.55 10.32
N GLU A 248 3.29 -15.75 10.90
CA GLU A 248 4.43 -16.67 10.91
C GLU A 248 4.76 -17.19 9.52
N LYS A 249 3.73 -17.56 8.75
CA LYS A 249 3.91 -17.98 7.36
C LYS A 249 4.40 -16.84 6.48
N ALA A 250 3.82 -15.64 6.65
CA ALA A 250 4.25 -14.45 5.94
C ALA A 250 5.73 -14.15 6.22
N LYS A 251 6.15 -14.18 7.50
CA LYS A 251 7.54 -13.96 7.90
C LYS A 251 8.47 -14.99 7.26
N LYS A 252 8.10 -16.27 7.31
CA LYS A 252 8.86 -17.35 6.68
C LYS A 252 9.05 -17.13 5.16
N ILE A 253 7.99 -16.70 4.47
CA ILE A 253 8.03 -16.45 3.02
C ILE A 253 8.91 -15.24 2.72
N LEU A 254 8.70 -14.11 3.39
CA LEU A 254 9.48 -12.90 3.18
C LEU A 254 10.97 -13.14 3.47
N THR A 255 11.31 -13.86 4.54
CA THR A 255 12.70 -14.22 4.85
C THR A 255 13.32 -15.07 3.76
N LYS A 256 12.58 -16.04 3.20
CA LYS A 256 13.08 -16.84 2.07
C LYS A 256 13.34 -15.97 0.83
N ILE A 257 12.38 -15.14 0.44
CA ILE A 257 12.52 -14.26 -0.73
C ILE A 257 13.71 -13.31 -0.54
N LEU A 258 13.87 -12.77 0.67
CA LEU A 258 14.98 -11.89 1.03
C LEU A 258 16.35 -12.59 0.86
N ASN A 259 16.47 -13.83 1.36
CA ASN A 259 17.66 -14.66 1.22
C ASN A 259 17.95 -14.99 -0.25
N ASP A 260 16.95 -15.47 -0.99
CA ASP A 260 17.10 -15.86 -2.40
C ASP A 260 17.43 -14.66 -3.30
N ASN A 261 17.04 -13.46 -2.87
CA ASN A 261 17.36 -12.21 -3.58
C ASN A 261 18.72 -11.63 -3.17
N ASN A 262 19.45 -12.24 -2.23
CA ASN A 262 20.71 -11.72 -1.66
C ASN A 262 20.55 -10.30 -1.09
N MET A 263 19.46 -10.05 -0.37
CA MET A 263 19.12 -8.73 0.18
C MET A 263 19.28 -8.63 1.71
N THR A 264 19.80 -9.68 2.35
CA THR A 264 19.94 -9.79 3.81
C THR A 264 20.86 -8.76 4.44
N ASP A 265 21.81 -8.20 3.67
CA ASP A 265 22.72 -7.16 4.14
C ASP A 265 22.16 -5.74 3.92
N ILE A 266 20.96 -5.63 3.33
CA ILE A 266 20.33 -4.36 2.93
C ILE A 266 19.01 -4.14 3.65
N ILE A 267 18.22 -5.20 3.81
CA ILE A 267 16.87 -5.16 4.37
C ILE A 267 16.81 -6.14 5.53
N GLU A 268 16.16 -5.74 6.61
CA GLU A 268 15.76 -6.62 7.70
C GLU A 268 14.23 -6.78 7.75
N ILE A 269 13.77 -7.89 8.32
CA ILE A 269 12.35 -8.16 8.56
C ILE A 269 12.10 -8.00 10.06
N ILE A 270 11.17 -7.09 10.38
CA ILE A 270 10.72 -6.79 11.73
C ILE A 270 9.47 -7.63 12.00
#